data_AF-A0A952GBV6-F1
#
_entry.id   AF-A0A952GBV6-F1
#
_cell.length_a   1.000
_cell.length_b   1.000
_cell.length_c   1.000
_cell.angle_alpha   90.00
_cell.angle_beta   90.00
_cell.angle_gamma   90.00
#
_symmetry.space_group_name_H-M   'P 1'
#
loop_
_entity.id
_entity.type
_entity.pdbx_description
1 polymer ?
#
loop_
_entity_poly.entity_id
_entity_poly.type
_entity_poly.pdbx_seq_one_letter_code
_entity_poly.pdbx_strand_id
1 'polypeptide(L)' 'MSSPTFAVAIMAAGKGTRLKSKRPKVLHEIGGKPLLLHV' A
#
# COMPACT_ATOMS: atom_id res chain seq x y z
N MET A 1 17.20 11.95 26.32
CA MET A 1 17.20 10.78 25.40
C MET A 1 16.71 11.25 24.04
N SER A 2 17.58 11.30 23.02
CA SER A 2 17.13 11.51 21.64
C SER A 2 16.60 10.19 21.09
N SER A 3 15.31 10.13 20.77
CA SER A 3 14.76 8.98 20.04
C SER A 3 15.47 8.88 18.68
N PRO A 4 15.90 7.68 18.25
CA PRO A 4 16.48 7.52 16.93
C PRO A 4 15.46 7.92 15.87
N THR A 5 15.88 8.76 14.92
CA THR A 5 15.05 9.10 13.77
C THR A 5 14.98 7.90 12.83
N PHE A 6 13.77 7.38 12.62
CA PHE A 6 13.52 6.26 11.71
C PHE A 6 12.54 6.68 10.63
N ALA A 7 12.80 6.26 9.39
CA ALA A 7 11.98 6.59 8.23
C ALA A 7 11.56 5.32 7.50
N VAL A 8 10.33 5.31 6.99
CA VAL A 8 9.74 4.20 6.24
C VAL A 8 9.20 4.73 4.91
N ALA A 9 9.48 4.01 3.82
CA ALA A 9 8.94 4.30 2.50
C ALA A 9 8.13 3.09 2.00
N ILE A 10 6.87 3.32 1.64
CA ILE A 10 6.00 2.29 1.05
C ILE A 10 5.98 2.47 -0.46
N MET A 11 6.55 1.51 -1.18
CA MET A 11 6.61 1.53 -2.65
C MET A 11 5.27 1.08 -3.24
N ALA A 12 4.41 2.05 -3.60
CA ALA A 12 3.06 1.82 -4.13
C ALA A 12 2.86 2.21 -5.61
N ALA A 13 3.94 2.49 -6.36
CA ALA A 13 3.90 3.04 -7.72
C ALA A 13 3.69 2.01 -8.86
N GLY A 14 3.46 0.73 -8.53
CA GLY A 14 3.32 -0.33 -9.54
C GLY A 14 1.97 -0.30 -10.28
N LYS A 15 1.99 -0.51 -11.60
CA LYS A 15 0.79 -0.49 -12.47
C LYS A 15 -0.26 -1.57 -12.18
N GLY A 16 0.12 -2.69 -11.54
CA GLY A 16 -0.84 -3.72 -11.12
C GLY A 16 -1.50 -4.53 -12.26
N THR A 17 -0.83 -4.74 -13.39
CA THR A 17 -1.40 -5.27 -14.64
C THR A 17 -2.02 -6.67 -14.55
N ARG A 18 -1.50 -7.55 -13.67
CA ARG A 18 -2.01 -8.94 -13.53
C ARG A 18 -3.42 -9.03 -12.94
N LEU A 19 -3.87 -8.01 -12.20
CA LEU A 19 -5.22 -7.97 -11.62
C LEU A 19 -6.30 -7.68 -12.67
N LYS A 20 -5.93 -7.24 -13.88
CA LYS A 20 -6.86 -6.87 -14.97
C LYS A 20 -7.98 -5.94 -14.50
N SER A 21 -7.67 -5.03 -13.57
CA SER A 21 -8.61 -4.09 -12.97
C SER A 21 -8.22 -2.66 -13.33
N LYS A 22 -9.21 -1.80 -13.56
CA LYS A 22 -9.01 -0.35 -13.68
C LYS A 22 -8.73 0.31 -12.32
N ARG A 23 -9.08 -0.37 -11.21
CA ARG A 23 -8.80 0.10 -9.86
C ARG A 23 -7.34 -0.17 -9.51
N PRO A 24 -6.59 0.82 -8.96
CA PRO A 24 -5.22 0.59 -8.50
C PRO A 24 -5.11 -0.57 -7.49
N LYS A 25 -4.05 -1.38 -7.59
CA LYS A 25 -3.87 -2.59 -6.74
C LYS A 25 -4.07 -2.27 -5.26
N VAL A 26 -3.39 -1.24 -4.74
CA VAL A 26 -3.37 -0.87 -3.32
C VAL A 26 -4.72 -0.43 -2.75
N LEU A 27 -5.69 -0.12 -3.62
CA LEU A 27 -7.04 0.27 -3.23
C LEU A 27 -8.03 -0.89 -3.24
N HIS A 28 -7.65 -2.09 -3.69
CA HIS A 28 -8.54 -3.26 -3.54
C HIS A 28 -8.72 -3.60 -2.06
N GLU A 29 -9.90 -4.09 -1.70
CA GLU A 29 -10.27 -4.29 -0.30
C GLU A 29 -10.04 -5.72 0.16
N ILE A 30 -9.59 -5.87 1.41
CA ILE A 30 -9.55 -7.11 2.17
C ILE A 30 -10.15 -6.78 3.55
N GLY A 31 -11.09 -7.61 4.03
CA GLY A 31 -11.75 -7.37 5.32
C GLY A 31 -12.48 -6.02 5.40
N GLY A 32 -13.00 -5.52 4.27
CA GLY A 32 -13.69 -4.23 4.18
C GLY A 32 -12.77 -3.01 4.23
N LYS A 33 -11.45 -3.18 4.11
CA LYS A 33 -10.46 -2.09 4.13
C LYS A 33 -9.52 -2.19 2.92
N PRO A 34 -9.10 -1.07 2.31
CA PRO A 34 -8.07 -1.07 1.27
C PRO A 34 -6.80 -1.79 1.72
N LEU A 35 -6.15 -2.50 0.80
CA LEU A 35 -4.84 -3.16 1.01
C LEU A 35 -3.81 -2.22 1.63
N LEU A 36 -3.76 -0.95 1.21
CA LEU A 36 -2.82 0.04 1.73
C LEU A 36 -2.94 0.29 3.24
N LEU A 37 -4.12 0.05 3.84
CA LEU A 37 -4.31 0.26 5.29
C LEU A 37 -3.79 -0.90 6.16
N HIS A 38 -3.30 -1.97 5.54
CA HIS A 38 -2.77 -3.14 6.25
C HIS A 38 -1.23 -3.12 6.36
N VAL A 39 -0.59 -2.14 5.73
CA VAL A 39 0.88 -1.98 5.63
C VAL A 39 1.26 -0.68 6.30
#